data_AF-A0A7I8VZ87-F1
#
_entry.id   AF-A0A7I8VZ87-F1
#
_cell.length_a   1.000
_cell.length_b   1.000
_cell.length_c   1.000
_cell.angle_alpha   90.00
_cell.angle_beta   90.00
_cell.angle_gamma   90.00
#
_symmetry.space_group_name_H-M   'P 1'
#
loop_
_entity.id
_entity.type
_entity.pdbx_description
1 polymer ?
#
loop_
_entity_poly.entity_id
_entity_poly.type
_entity_poly.pdbx_seq_one_letter_code
_entity_poly.pdbx_strand_id
1 'polypeptide(L)'
;MPPLCVTIQKLHYSGGPLEQGDIEDFMVGRNRVPCVKCPWHNWRINLLDGKVVSPNHVGRSIETYPVKLDKDGRIIIGFKDLHPKVFTEFEGI
;
A
#
# COMPACT_ATOMS: atom_id res chain seq x y z
N MET A 1 -13.74 -12.82 0.34
CA MET A 1 -12.97 -11.88 -0.49
C MET A 1 -11.75 -11.46 0.32
N PRO A 2 -10.52 -11.59 -0.20
CA PRO A 2 -9.34 -11.12 0.51
C PRO A 2 -9.43 -9.59 0.69
N PRO A 3 -8.94 -9.04 1.81
CA PRO A 3 -8.89 -7.59 2.00
C PRO A 3 -7.99 -6.97 0.93
N LEU A 4 -8.45 -5.91 0.30
CA LEU A 4 -7.59 -5.01 -0.47
C LEU A 4 -6.66 -4.32 0.54
N CYS A 5 -5.39 -4.10 0.22
CA CYS A 5 -4.50 -3.32 1.06
C CYS A 5 -4.21 -1.98 0.39
N VAL A 6 -4.33 -0.89 1.15
CA VAL A 6 -3.79 0.41 0.75
C VAL A 6 -2.40 0.50 1.34
N THR A 7 -1.44 0.84 0.49
CA THR A 7 -0.05 1.06 0.90
C THR A 7 0.23 2.56 0.97
N ILE A 8 1.02 2.99 1.95
CA ILE A 8 1.47 4.38 2.01
C ILE A 8 2.44 4.70 0.86
N GLN A 9 2.23 5.89 0.29
CA GLN A 9 2.98 6.52 -0.80
C GLN A 9 4.51 6.58 -0.59
N LYS A 10 5.03 6.42 0.63
CA LYS A 10 6.47 6.53 0.92
C LYS A 10 7.10 5.20 1.28
N LEU A 11 7.81 4.63 0.30
CA LEU A 11 8.80 3.60 0.52
C LEU A 11 10.07 4.25 1.12
N HIS A 12 10.38 3.93 2.39
CA HIS A 12 11.62 4.22 3.17
C HIS A 12 12.67 5.22 2.59
N TYR A 13 13.11 6.18 3.41
CA TYR A 13 14.20 7.19 3.24
C TYR A 13 14.25 8.01 1.93
N SER A 14 14.07 7.38 0.77
CA SER A 14 14.08 8.01 -0.55
C SER A 14 12.67 8.37 -1.05
N GLY A 15 11.59 7.76 -0.52
CA GLY A 15 10.22 8.28 -0.69
C GLY A 15 9.65 8.25 -2.12
N GLY A 16 9.87 7.17 -2.88
CA GLY A 16 9.37 7.06 -4.24
C GLY A 16 7.84 6.91 -4.34
N PRO A 17 7.18 7.53 -5.34
CA PRO A 17 5.72 7.63 -5.48
C PRO A 17 5.12 6.31 -5.96
N LEU A 18 4.68 5.47 -5.02
CA LEU A 18 4.09 4.17 -5.35
C LEU A 18 2.76 4.29 -6.13
N GLU A 19 2.03 5.38 -5.93
CA GLU A 19 0.80 5.69 -6.66
C GLU A 19 1.01 5.94 -8.16
N GLN A 20 2.25 6.24 -8.55
CA GLN A 20 2.65 6.37 -9.96
C GLN A 20 3.28 5.09 -10.52
N GLY A 21 3.34 4.03 -9.71
CA GLY A 21 3.89 2.74 -10.09
C GLY A 21 2.92 1.92 -10.92
N ASP A 22 3.47 1.02 -11.74
CA ASP A 22 2.69 0.08 -12.51
C ASP A 22 2.14 -1.04 -11.60
N ILE A 23 0.86 -1.39 -11.75
CA ILE A 23 0.30 -2.60 -11.15
C ILE A 23 0.56 -3.78 -12.09
N GLU A 24 1.21 -4.83 -11.59
CA GLU A 24 1.59 -6.00 -12.37
C GLU A 24 1.46 -7.31 -11.57
N ASP A 25 1.25 -8.41 -12.28
CA ASP A 25 1.41 -9.76 -11.72
C ASP A 25 2.88 -10.17 -11.81
N PHE A 26 3.59 -10.17 -10.68
CA PHE A 26 4.99 -10.57 -10.64
C PHE A 26 5.16 -12.05 -10.27
N MET A 27 6.06 -12.75 -10.97
CA MET A 27 6.35 -14.16 -10.71
C MET A 27 7.36 -14.32 -9.56
N VAL A 28 6.93 -14.91 -8.45
CA VAL A 28 7.81 -15.33 -7.35
C VAL A 28 7.82 -16.86 -7.32
N GLY A 29 8.89 -17.46 -7.86
CA GLY A 29 8.94 -18.90 -8.10
C GLY A 29 7.87 -19.33 -9.11
N ARG A 30 6.92 -20.17 -8.66
CA ARG A 30 5.77 -20.62 -9.48
C ARG A 30 4.49 -19.82 -9.23
N ASN A 31 4.50 -18.88 -8.28
CA ASN A 31 3.31 -18.13 -7.87
C ASN A 31 3.28 -16.76 -8.56
N ARG A 32 2.07 -16.32 -8.95
CA ARG A 32 1.79 -14.94 -9.35
C ARG A 32 1.44 -14.14 -8.12
N VAL A 33 2.13 -13.02 -7.92
CA VAL A 33 1.91 -12.11 -6.79
C VAL A 33 1.52 -10.75 -7.36
N PRO A 34 0.32 -10.22 -7.06
CA PRO A 34 -0.07 -8.88 -7.50
C PRO A 34 0.80 -7.86 -6.79
N CYS A 35 1.49 -7.02 -7.55
CA CYS A 35 2.43 -6.05 -7.03
C CYS A 35 2.22 -4.67 -7.64
N VAL A 36 2.70 -3.66 -6.93
CA VAL A 36 3.02 -2.35 -7.51
C VAL A 36 4.52 -2.25 -7.71
N LYS A 37 4.94 -1.81 -8.90
CA LYS A 37 6.33 -1.56 -9.28
C LYS A 37 6.64 -0.07 -9.11
N CYS A 38 7.49 0.25 -8.14
CA CYS A 38 7.94 1.62 -7.87
C CYS A 38 8.68 2.21 -9.10
N PRO A 39 8.31 3.40 -9.58
CA PRO A 39 8.88 3.99 -10.79
C PRO A 39 10.34 4.42 -10.62
N TRP A 40 10.77 4.75 -9.39
CA TRP A 40 12.11 5.29 -9.15
C TRP A 40 13.18 4.20 -9.04
N HIS A 41 12.85 3.09 -8.37
CA HIS A 41 13.84 2.08 -7.99
C HIS A 41 13.53 0.70 -8.56
N ASN A 42 12.43 0.53 -9.28
CA ASN A 42 11.92 -0.74 -9.80
C ASN A 42 11.62 -1.80 -8.73
N TRP A 43 11.42 -1.37 -7.48
CA TRP A 43 11.03 -2.29 -6.40
C TRP A 43 9.59 -2.72 -6.59
N ARG A 44 9.30 -3.97 -6.23
CA ARG A 44 7.98 -4.58 -6.32
C ARG A 44 7.47 -4.87 -4.93
N ILE A 45 6.28 -4.38 -4.66
CA ILE A 45 5.65 -4.49 -3.36
C ILE A 45 4.33 -5.24 -3.54
N ASN A 46 4.14 -6.31 -2.78
CA ASN A 46 2.92 -7.11 -2.80
C ASN A 46 1.73 -6.26 -2.33
N LEU A 47 0.69 -6.21 -3.16
CA LEU A 47 -0.55 -5.45 -2.94
C LEU A 47 -1.50 -6.08 -1.90
N LEU A 48 -1.13 -7.19 -1.27
CA LEU A 48 -1.93 -7.83 -0.22
C LEU A 48 -1.36 -7.59 1.18
N ASP A 49 -0.04 -7.57 1.33
CA ASP A 49 0.62 -7.53 2.64
C ASP A 49 1.76 -6.50 2.73
N GLY A 50 2.01 -5.72 1.67
CA GLY A 50 3.04 -4.68 1.65
C GLY A 50 4.48 -5.22 1.66
N LYS A 51 4.69 -6.54 1.52
CA LYS A 51 6.05 -7.10 1.47
C LYS A 51 6.77 -6.68 0.20
N VAL A 52 8.05 -6.33 0.34
CA VAL A 52 8.93 -6.14 -0.84
C VAL A 52 9.28 -7.52 -1.39
N VAL A 53 8.83 -7.82 -2.61
CA VAL A 53 9.08 -9.11 -3.27
C VAL A 53 10.28 -9.08 -4.21
N SER A 54 10.66 -7.89 -4.69
CA SER A 54 11.84 -7.69 -5.52
C SER A 54 12.36 -6.26 -5.36
N PRO A 55 13.67 -6.02 -5.18
CA PRO A 55 14.68 -7.03 -4.89
C PRO A 55 14.33 -7.82 -3.63
N ASN A 56 14.73 -9.10 -3.57
CA ASN A 56 14.39 -9.98 -2.46
C ASN A 56 15.13 -9.54 -1.18
N HIS A 57 14.52 -8.60 -0.46
CA HIS A 57 15.01 -8.09 0.81
C HIS A 57 14.16 -8.70 1.93
N VAL A 58 14.67 -9.80 2.48
CA VAL A 58 14.04 -10.52 3.58
C VAL A 58 13.73 -9.54 4.73
N GLY A 59 12.46 -9.53 5.17
CA GLY A 59 12.00 -8.73 6.29
C GLY A 59 11.60 -7.28 5.97
N ARG A 60 11.73 -6.82 4.71
CA ARG A 60 11.30 -5.47 4.34
C ARG A 60 9.84 -5.44 3.91
N SER A 61 9.05 -4.60 4.54
CA SER A 61 7.64 -4.35 4.19
C SER A 61 7.31 -2.88 4.37
N ILE A 62 6.32 -2.40 3.64
CA ILE A 62 5.73 -1.10 3.89
C ILE A 62 4.47 -1.24 4.74
N GLU A 63 4.12 -0.16 5.41
CA GLU A 63 2.88 -0.12 6.18
C GLU A 63 1.68 -0.28 5.25
N THR A 64 0.72 -1.07 5.71
CA THR A 64 -0.53 -1.36 5.02
C THR A 64 -1.69 -1.00 5.92
N TYR A 65 -2.78 -0.58 5.28
CA TYR A 65 -4.02 -0.24 5.96
C TYR A 65 -5.11 -1.21 5.52
N PRO A 66 -5.92 -1.74 6.45
CA PRO A 66 -7.04 -2.60 6.11
C PRO A 66 -8.08 -1.82 5.30
N VAL A 67 -8.56 -2.42 4.22
CA VAL A 67 -9.58 -1.83 3.35
C VAL A 67 -10.79 -2.75 3.27
N LYS A 68 -11.99 -2.16 3.33
CA LYS A 68 -13.25 -2.84 3.05
C LYS A 68 -14.08 -2.04 2.05
N LEU A 69 -14.92 -2.74 1.32
CA LEU A 69 -16.02 -2.15 0.56
C LEU A 69 -17.29 -2.24 1.41
N ASP A 70 -18.05 -1.16 1.51
CA ASP A 70 -19.39 -1.21 2.09
C ASP A 70 -20.43 -1.68 1.05
N LYS A 71 -21.69 -1.78 1.49
CA LYS A 71 -22.81 -2.22 0.63
C LYS A 71 -23.13 -1.23 -0.49
N ASP A 72 -22.68 0.02 -0.36
CA ASP A 72 -22.91 1.10 -1.31
C ASP A 72 -21.73 1.25 -2.30
N GLY A 73 -20.70 0.40 -2.19
CA GLY A 73 -19.50 0.46 -3.02
C GLY A 73 -18.46 1.49 -2.56
N ARG A 74 -18.59 2.06 -1.35
CA ARG A 74 -17.58 2.97 -0.81
C ARG A 74 -16.37 2.21 -0.28
N ILE A 75 -15.19 2.76 -0.52
CA ILE A 75 -13.93 2.28 0.03
C ILE A 75 -13.76 2.85 1.43
N ILE A 76 -13.62 1.98 2.43
CA ILE A 76 -13.37 2.35 3.83
C ILE A 76 -11.99 1.84 4.22
N ILE A 77 -11.14 2.76 4.69
CA ILE A 77 -9.77 2.49 5.14
C ILE A 77 -9.76 2.56 6.67
N GLY A 78 -9.22 1.52 7.32
CA GLY A 78 -9.06 1.49 8.78
C GLY A 78 -7.70 2.02 9.21
N PHE A 79 -7.69 2.85 10.25
CA PHE A 79 -6.49 3.36 10.91
C PHE A 79 -6.43 2.84 12.33
N LYS A 80 -5.24 2.51 12.83
CA LYS A 80 -5.06 2.11 14.23
C LYS A 80 -5.25 3.28 15.17
N ASP A 81 -4.68 4.42 14.79
CA ASP A 81 -4.69 5.66 15.53
C ASP A 81 -4.88 6.81 14.54
N LEU A 82 -5.58 7.86 14.96
CA LEU A 82 -5.70 9.09 14.21
C LEU A 82 -4.84 10.16 14.89
N HIS A 83 -4.02 10.86 14.11
CA HIS A 83 -3.24 11.95 14.66
C HIS A 83 -4.19 13.03 15.22
N PRO A 84 -3.97 13.59 16.42
CA PRO A 84 -4.92 14.53 17.03
C PRO A 84 -5.26 15.75 16.16
N LYS A 85 -4.32 16.18 15.31
CA LYS A 85 -4.53 17.29 14.36
C LYS A 85 -5.65 17.07 13.34
N VAL A 86 -5.99 15.81 13.04
CA VAL A 86 -7.10 15.47 12.15
C VAL A 86 -8.41 16.10 12.64
N PHE A 87 -8.54 16.32 13.95
CA PHE A 87 -9.75 16.88 14.56
C PHE A 87 -9.66 18.38 14.84
N THR A 88 -8.50 19.01 14.62
CA THR A 88 -8.30 20.44 14.92
C THR A 88 -8.24 21.32 13.68
N GLU A 89 -8.12 20.74 12.48
CA GLU A 89 -8.04 21.49 11.20
C GLU A 89 -9.36 21.58 10.43
N PHE A 90 -10.51 21.29 11.07
CA PHE A 90 -11.83 21.55 10.49
C PHE A 90 -12.47 22.81 11.12
N GLU A 91 -12.00 23.99 10.67
CA GLU A 91 -12.79 25.22 10.73
C GLU A 91 -13.36 25.51 9.32
N GLY A 92 -14.67 25.29 9.14
CA GLY A 92 -15.41 25.89 8.02
C GLY A 92 -15.93 24.92 6.95
N ILE A 93 -17.13 24.38 7.21
CA ILE A 93 -18.23 24.40 6.24
C ILE A 93 -19.41 25.08 6.93
#